data_AF-A0A5N5TLT4-F1
#
_entry.id   AF-A0A5N5TLT4-F1
#
_cell.length_a   1.000
_cell.length_b   1.000
_cell.length_c   1.000
_cell.angle_alpha   90.00
_cell.angle_beta   90.00
_cell.angle_gamma   90.00
#
_symmetry.space_group_name_H-M   'P 1'
#
loop_
_entity.id
_entity.type
_entity.pdbx_description
1 polymer ?
#
loop_
_entity_poly.entity_id
_entity_poly.type
_entity_poly.pdbx_seq_one_letter_code
_entity_poly.pdbx_strand_id
1 'polypeptide(L)'
;MEPHIQNYKTALTMPISLNVMTLHVSSPRVFTAQGVPISVTGIAQVKVQGQYEEMLLAACEQFLGKTEGEIQQIALETLEGHQRAIMGSMSVEEIYKDRKKFNQNVFEVASSDLINMGITVLSYTLKDIHDDEGYLDALGMARTAEVKRDARIGEAEATKDSTIKEAIAEEERMAAKYVNDTEIAKAQRDFELKKASYDVEVQAKRAEAELAYELQAAKTKQMIKEEQMQIKVIERTQEILIQEQEIMRREKELEATVKQPADAEKFRCEKIAEATRNKLTLEAEAEAEATRVKGEAEAYAIQQKAKAEATTMTVKAEAWKEYKDAALMEMYIEVLPKIAAEVAAPLSQAKKVTMISSGNSDIGAAKLTGEVMDIISKVPTMVKSMTGIDVSKAINISYPDQIGLENYIVALFGLLLLVLVLYE
;
A
#
# COMPACT_ATOMS: atom_id res chain seq x y z
N MET A 1 126.11 115.17 -35.29
CA MET A 1 126.35 113.74 -35.07
C MET A 1 125.57 113.35 -33.83
N GLU A 2 124.51 112.57 -34.06
CA GLU A 2 123.73 111.74 -33.12
C GLU A 2 123.45 112.24 -31.69
N PRO A 3 122.16 112.47 -31.39
CA PRO A 3 121.52 112.09 -30.14
C PRO A 3 120.73 110.78 -30.31
N HIS A 4 120.24 110.23 -29.18
CA HIS A 4 119.24 109.16 -29.05
C HIS A 4 119.74 107.72 -28.84
N ILE A 5 120.26 107.46 -27.65
CA ILE A 5 120.15 106.13 -27.02
C ILE A 5 119.67 106.31 -25.58
N GLN A 6 118.40 106.69 -25.41
CA GLN A 6 117.68 106.52 -24.15
C GLN A 6 116.18 106.55 -24.50
N ASN A 7 115.49 105.40 -24.36
CA ASN A 7 114.03 105.18 -24.41
C ASN A 7 113.52 104.16 -25.43
N TYR A 8 113.97 102.89 -25.36
CA TYR A 8 113.27 101.76 -26.01
C TYR A 8 112.97 100.59 -25.05
N LYS A 9 113.06 100.80 -23.74
CA LYS A 9 112.82 99.75 -22.73
C LYS A 9 111.41 99.79 -22.16
N THR A 10 110.43 100.04 -23.01
CA THR A 10 109.02 99.74 -22.75
C THR A 10 108.64 98.63 -23.71
N ALA A 11 109.19 97.44 -23.47
CA ALA A 11 108.75 96.24 -24.15
C ALA A 11 107.25 96.10 -23.88
N LEU A 12 106.44 95.97 -24.93
CA LEU A 12 105.05 95.54 -24.82
C LEU A 12 105.04 94.20 -24.07
N THR A 13 104.81 94.23 -22.76
CA THR A 13 104.42 93.04 -22.02
C THR A 13 102.95 92.79 -22.34
N MET A 14 102.67 92.02 -23.38
CA MET A 14 101.32 91.54 -23.67
C MET A 14 101.00 90.44 -22.64
N PRO A 15 100.04 90.66 -21.72
CA PRO A 15 99.72 89.67 -20.70
C PRO A 15 98.94 88.51 -21.33
N ILE A 16 99.34 87.27 -21.03
CA ILE A 16 98.55 86.07 -21.34
C ILE A 16 97.75 85.67 -20.09
N SER A 17 96.46 85.42 -20.28
CA SER A 17 95.56 85.07 -19.19
C SER A 17 95.65 83.58 -18.89
N LEU A 18 96.01 83.24 -17.65
CA LEU A 18 96.07 81.85 -17.16
C LEU A 18 94.78 81.43 -16.44
N ASN A 19 93.70 82.21 -16.61
CA ASN A 19 92.41 81.92 -16.02
C ASN A 19 91.72 80.75 -16.74
N VAL A 20 90.76 80.15 -16.05
CA VAL A 20 89.94 79.09 -16.64
C VAL A 20 88.98 79.71 -17.64
N MET A 21 88.97 79.19 -18.86
CA MET A 21 88.06 79.54 -19.92
C MET A 21 87.00 78.45 -20.05
N THR A 22 85.73 78.84 -20.11
CA THR A 22 84.61 77.91 -20.34
C THR A 22 84.21 77.98 -21.81
N LEU A 23 84.29 76.84 -22.50
CA LEU A 23 83.99 76.70 -23.91
C LEU A 23 82.67 75.96 -24.08
N HIS A 24 81.78 76.52 -24.89
CA HIS A 24 80.53 75.88 -25.29
C HIS A 24 80.72 75.22 -26.65
N VAL A 25 80.94 73.91 -26.65
CA VAL A 25 81.20 73.13 -27.86
C VAL A 25 79.87 72.65 -28.41
N SER A 26 79.46 73.15 -29.58
CA SER A 26 78.24 72.73 -30.26
C SER A 26 78.58 72.08 -31.59
N SER A 27 78.15 70.84 -31.78
CA SER A 27 78.30 70.11 -33.05
C SER A 27 76.91 69.80 -33.59
N PRO A 28 76.35 70.67 -34.44
CA PRO A 28 75.03 70.42 -35.04
C PRO A 28 75.12 69.33 -36.10
N ARG A 29 74.09 68.48 -36.17
CA ARG A 29 73.81 67.53 -37.26
C ARG A 29 75.02 66.66 -37.66
N VAL A 30 75.56 65.91 -36.71
CA VAL A 30 76.65 64.95 -36.95
C VAL A 30 76.08 63.54 -37.04
N PHE A 31 76.48 62.78 -38.05
CA PHE A 31 76.07 61.39 -38.22
C PHE A 31 76.89 60.47 -37.33
N THR A 32 76.20 59.63 -36.55
CA THR A 32 76.82 58.56 -35.76
C THR A 32 77.25 57.38 -36.63
N ALA A 33 77.92 56.39 -36.04
CA ALA A 33 78.35 55.16 -36.73
C ALA A 33 77.20 54.42 -37.43
N GLN A 34 75.95 54.58 -36.96
CA GLN A 34 74.75 53.98 -37.54
C GLN A 34 74.00 54.90 -38.50
N GLY A 35 74.52 56.10 -38.80
CA GLY A 35 73.94 57.04 -39.74
C GLY A 35 72.77 57.86 -39.19
N VAL A 36 72.56 57.88 -37.87
CA VAL A 36 71.55 58.76 -37.24
C VAL A 36 72.17 60.14 -37.00
N PRO A 37 71.57 61.23 -37.53
CA PRO A 37 72.04 62.59 -37.29
C PRO A 37 71.67 63.03 -35.88
N ILE A 38 72.66 63.45 -35.09
CA ILE A 38 72.45 63.99 -33.75
C ILE A 38 73.18 65.33 -33.59
N SER A 39 72.60 66.19 -32.76
CA SER A 39 73.14 67.49 -32.39
C SER A 39 73.56 67.45 -30.92
N VAL A 40 74.84 67.69 -30.65
CA VAL A 40 75.39 67.56 -29.31
C VAL A 40 75.99 68.87 -28.83
N THR A 41 75.69 69.22 -27.58
CA THR A 41 76.29 70.36 -26.89
C THR A 41 77.09 69.87 -25.70
N GLY A 42 78.37 70.23 -25.65
CA GLY A 42 79.27 70.00 -24.53
C GLY A 42 79.74 71.30 -23.88
N ILE A 43 80.15 71.22 -22.63
CA ILE A 43 80.86 72.28 -21.91
C ILE A 43 82.24 71.75 -21.55
N ALA A 44 83.27 72.45 -22.03
CA ALA A 44 84.64 72.17 -21.68
C ALA A 44 85.21 73.32 -20.85
N GLN A 45 85.97 72.99 -19.81
CA GLN A 45 86.77 73.97 -19.08
C GLN A 45 88.23 73.75 -19.44
N VAL A 46 88.86 74.78 -19.99
CA VAL A 46 90.26 74.74 -20.42
C VAL A 46 91.05 75.86 -19.77
N LYS A 47 92.35 75.66 -19.64
CA LYS A 47 93.25 76.66 -19.07
C LYS A 47 94.63 76.53 -19.72
N VAL A 48 95.31 77.66 -19.92
CA VAL A 48 96.73 77.66 -20.28
C VAL A 48 97.55 77.19 -19.09
N GLN A 49 98.37 76.16 -19.30
CA GLN A 49 99.13 75.54 -18.23
C GLN A 49 100.39 76.36 -17.92
N GLY A 50 100.49 76.86 -16.69
CA GLY A 50 101.64 77.65 -16.22
C GLY A 50 102.62 76.89 -15.33
N GLN A 51 102.34 75.63 -14.99
CA GLN A 51 103.19 74.83 -14.10
C GLN A 51 104.41 74.23 -14.81
N TYR A 52 104.28 73.90 -16.10
CA TYR A 52 105.34 73.31 -16.89
C TYR A 52 105.87 74.34 -17.89
N GLU A 53 107.19 74.56 -17.87
CA GLU A 53 107.85 75.56 -18.70
C GLU A 53 107.68 75.27 -20.20
N GLU A 54 107.74 73.99 -20.61
CA GLU A 54 107.55 73.56 -22.00
C GLU A 54 106.15 73.92 -22.54
N MET A 55 105.09 73.64 -21.77
CA MET A 55 103.71 73.96 -22.17
C MET A 55 103.47 75.47 -22.18
N LEU A 56 104.07 76.19 -21.23
CA LEU A 56 103.96 77.65 -21.18
C LEU A 56 104.65 78.29 -22.38
N LEU A 57 105.83 77.79 -22.78
CA LEU A 57 106.54 78.26 -23.98
C LEU A 57 105.74 77.99 -25.26
N ALA A 58 105.18 76.78 -25.43
CA ALA A 58 104.33 76.44 -26.56
C ALA A 58 103.08 77.35 -26.65
N ALA A 59 102.44 77.61 -25.50
CA ALA A 59 101.32 78.55 -25.43
C ALA A 59 101.75 79.98 -25.76
N CYS A 60 102.92 80.43 -25.29
CA CYS A 60 103.45 81.75 -25.64
C CYS A 60 103.74 81.84 -27.14
N GLU A 61 104.39 80.86 -27.76
CA GLU A 61 104.66 80.86 -29.19
C GLU A 61 103.38 80.93 -30.03
N GLN A 62 102.32 80.22 -29.63
CA GLN A 62 101.08 80.09 -30.40
C GLN A 62 100.08 81.24 -30.18
N PHE A 63 100.10 81.85 -28.99
CA PHE A 63 99.06 82.77 -28.54
C PHE A 63 99.57 84.16 -28.12
N LEU A 64 100.88 84.41 -28.08
CA LEU A 64 101.41 85.74 -27.78
C LEU A 64 100.95 86.75 -28.85
N GLY A 65 100.23 87.77 -28.41
CA GLY A 65 99.63 88.79 -29.28
C GLY A 65 98.20 88.51 -29.74
N LYS A 66 97.63 87.34 -29.41
CA LYS A 66 96.21 87.04 -29.61
C LYS A 66 95.37 87.47 -28.41
N THR A 67 94.11 87.79 -28.68
CA THR A 67 93.09 88.08 -27.66
C THR A 67 92.56 86.80 -27.03
N GLU A 68 92.02 86.88 -25.81
CA GLU A 68 91.40 85.73 -25.13
C GLU A 68 90.30 85.07 -25.99
N GLY A 69 89.53 85.85 -26.76
CA GLY A 69 88.50 85.33 -27.67
C GLY A 69 89.07 84.50 -28.81
N GLU A 70 90.22 84.88 -29.36
CA GLU A 70 90.89 84.10 -30.40
C GLU A 70 91.47 82.78 -29.85
N ILE A 71 92.00 82.80 -28.62
CA ILE A 71 92.46 81.58 -27.93
C ILE A 71 91.29 80.64 -27.68
N GLN A 72 90.15 81.18 -27.22
CA GLN A 72 88.91 80.42 -27.03
C GLN A 72 88.42 79.81 -28.34
N GLN A 73 88.44 80.56 -29.44
CA GLN A 73 88.01 80.08 -30.75
C GLN A 73 88.87 78.92 -31.26
N ILE A 74 90.20 79.02 -31.13
CA ILE A 74 91.12 77.94 -31.54
C ILE A 74 90.87 76.68 -30.71
N ALA A 75 90.77 76.82 -29.38
CA ALA A 75 90.49 75.67 -28.51
C ALA A 75 89.09 75.07 -28.76
N LEU A 76 88.10 75.91 -29.10
CA LEU A 76 86.74 75.49 -29.46
C LEU A 76 86.74 74.65 -30.73
N GLU A 77 87.43 75.10 -31.80
CA GLU A 77 87.50 74.38 -33.07
C GLU A 77 88.17 73.00 -32.93
N THR A 78 89.24 72.91 -32.13
CA THR A 78 89.90 71.62 -31.83
C THR A 78 88.95 70.67 -31.06
N LEU A 79 88.30 71.17 -30.00
CA LEU A 79 87.35 70.36 -29.22
C LEU A 79 86.15 69.92 -30.04
N GLU A 80 85.62 70.80 -30.90
CA GLU A 80 84.51 70.48 -31.80
C GLU A 80 84.91 69.39 -32.82
N GLY A 81 86.13 69.46 -33.35
CA GLY A 81 86.69 68.44 -34.24
C GLY A 81 86.74 67.06 -33.57
N HIS A 82 87.26 66.97 -32.35
CA HIS A 82 87.32 65.71 -31.61
C HIS A 82 85.93 65.22 -31.18
N GLN A 83 85.07 66.11 -30.69
CA GLN A 83 83.69 65.78 -30.35
C GLN A 83 82.99 65.13 -31.56
N ARG A 84 83.10 65.74 -32.74
CA ARG A 84 82.55 65.20 -33.99
C ARG A 84 83.16 63.85 -34.38
N ALA A 85 84.46 63.67 -34.22
CA ALA A 85 85.14 62.41 -34.52
C ALA A 85 84.67 61.26 -33.60
N ILE A 86 84.52 61.53 -32.29
CA ILE A 86 84.01 60.54 -31.34
C ILE A 86 82.53 60.24 -31.60
N MET A 87 81.73 61.25 -31.96
CA MET A 87 80.33 61.04 -32.36
C MET A 87 80.21 60.13 -33.58
N GLY A 88 81.12 60.23 -34.56
CA GLY A 88 81.13 59.37 -35.75
C GLY A 88 81.54 57.92 -35.49
N SER A 89 82.28 57.63 -34.42
CA SER A 89 82.73 56.28 -34.08
C SER A 89 81.81 55.53 -33.11
N MET A 90 80.93 56.25 -32.39
CA MET A 90 79.98 55.68 -31.43
C MET A 90 78.56 55.62 -32.00
N SER A 91 77.72 54.73 -31.46
CA SER A 91 76.27 54.70 -31.74
C SER A 91 75.51 55.68 -30.86
N VAL A 92 74.30 56.06 -31.27
CA VAL A 92 73.44 56.97 -30.50
C VAL A 92 73.11 56.37 -29.13
N GLU A 93 72.87 55.06 -29.06
CA GLU A 93 72.53 54.37 -27.81
C GLU A 93 73.69 54.37 -26.83
N GLU A 94 74.94 54.22 -27.30
CA GLU A 94 76.12 54.28 -26.45
C GLU A 94 76.33 55.68 -25.88
N ILE A 95 76.18 56.72 -26.70
CA ILE A 95 76.28 58.11 -26.26
C ILE A 95 75.17 58.44 -25.25
N TYR A 96 73.95 57.93 -25.49
CA TYR A 96 72.79 58.19 -24.64
C TYR A 96 72.83 57.42 -23.31
N LYS A 97 73.19 56.12 -23.32
CA LYS A 97 73.25 55.27 -22.13
C LYS A 97 74.50 55.55 -21.28
N ASP A 98 75.66 55.68 -21.91
CA ASP A 98 76.96 55.77 -21.25
C ASP A 98 77.66 57.11 -21.51
N ARG A 99 77.03 58.19 -21.04
CA ARG A 99 77.56 59.57 -21.16
C ARG A 99 78.98 59.74 -20.59
N LYS A 100 79.33 58.96 -19.56
CA LYS A 100 80.68 58.98 -18.96
C LYS A 100 81.75 58.48 -19.93
N LYS A 101 81.46 57.41 -20.68
CA LYS A 101 82.38 56.83 -21.67
C LYS A 101 82.62 57.83 -22.80
N PHE A 102 81.54 58.47 -23.29
CA PHE A 102 81.65 59.53 -24.29
C PHE A 102 82.52 60.70 -23.78
N ASN A 103 82.24 61.22 -22.58
CA ASN A 103 83.01 62.33 -21.99
C ASN A 103 84.50 61.98 -21.84
N GLN A 104 84.81 60.76 -21.41
CA GLN A 104 86.19 60.31 -21.24
C GLN A 104 86.93 60.25 -22.57
N ASN A 105 86.30 59.70 -23.61
CA ASN A 105 86.91 59.59 -24.94
C ASN A 105 87.18 60.97 -25.56
N VAL A 106 86.23 61.91 -25.46
CA VAL A 106 86.43 63.28 -25.94
C VAL A 106 87.52 63.98 -25.14
N PHE A 107 87.54 63.80 -23.82
CA PHE A 107 88.58 64.36 -22.96
C PHE A 107 89.98 63.84 -23.30
N GLU A 108 90.15 62.54 -23.50
CA GLU A 108 91.45 61.91 -23.76
C GLU A 108 92.04 62.38 -25.10
N VAL A 109 91.25 62.32 -26.18
CA VAL A 109 91.71 62.72 -27.52
C VAL A 109 91.92 64.23 -27.61
N ALA A 110 91.06 65.04 -26.99
CA ALA A 110 91.27 66.49 -26.98
C ALA A 110 92.46 66.91 -26.11
N SER A 111 92.74 66.17 -25.04
CA SER A 111 93.89 66.48 -24.17
C SER A 111 95.21 66.30 -24.91
N SER A 112 95.39 65.25 -25.73
CA SER A 112 96.64 65.05 -26.46
C SER A 112 96.97 66.19 -27.42
N ASP A 113 95.95 66.73 -28.10
CA ASP A 113 96.14 67.76 -29.11
C ASP A 113 96.27 69.16 -28.50
N LEU A 114 95.49 69.44 -27.44
CA LEU A 114 95.58 70.72 -26.72
C LEU A 114 96.87 70.87 -25.91
N ILE A 115 97.46 69.77 -25.44
CA ILE A 115 98.77 69.79 -24.75
C ILE A 115 99.86 70.36 -25.68
N ASN A 116 99.85 69.99 -26.96
CA ASN A 116 100.82 70.52 -27.93
C ASN A 116 100.70 72.03 -28.17
N MET A 117 99.52 72.60 -27.89
CA MET A 117 99.28 74.05 -27.90
C MET A 117 99.52 74.73 -26.54
N GLY A 118 99.91 73.97 -25.51
CA GLY A 118 100.09 74.50 -24.15
C GLY A 118 98.78 74.74 -23.38
N ILE A 119 97.66 74.16 -23.85
CA ILE A 119 96.35 74.23 -23.20
C ILE A 119 96.07 72.89 -22.49
N THR A 120 95.60 72.94 -21.26
CA THR A 120 95.11 71.76 -20.54
C THR A 120 93.60 71.80 -20.41
N VAL A 121 92.94 70.70 -20.76
CA VAL A 121 91.53 70.47 -20.48
C VAL A 121 91.39 70.07 -19.02
N LEU A 122 90.62 70.81 -18.24
CA LEU A 122 90.32 70.50 -16.84
C LEU A 122 89.15 69.53 -16.73
N SER A 123 88.11 69.76 -17.53
CA SER A 123 86.94 68.89 -17.58
C SER A 123 86.20 69.05 -18.90
N TYR A 124 85.53 67.98 -19.32
CA TYR A 124 84.57 67.98 -20.40
C TYR A 124 83.27 67.32 -19.91
N THR A 125 82.14 67.98 -20.12
CA THR A 125 80.83 67.47 -19.75
C THR A 125 79.84 67.65 -20.90
N LEU A 126 79.23 66.54 -21.31
CA LEU A 126 78.08 66.55 -22.20
C LEU A 126 76.91 67.27 -21.54
N LYS A 127 76.44 68.37 -22.14
CA LYS A 127 75.31 69.17 -21.65
C LYS A 127 73.99 68.61 -22.18
N ASP A 128 73.88 68.47 -23.49
CA ASP A 128 72.64 68.06 -24.14
C ASP A 128 72.89 67.26 -25.42
N ILE A 129 71.95 66.37 -25.75
CA ILE A 129 71.90 65.59 -26.98
C ILE A 129 70.50 65.78 -27.55
N HIS A 130 70.45 66.33 -28.76
CA HIS A 130 69.23 66.55 -29.51
C HIS A 130 69.27 65.73 -30.80
N ASP A 131 68.08 65.36 -31.29
CA ASP A 131 67.90 64.65 -32.54
C ASP A 131 66.70 65.29 -33.27
N ASP A 132 66.91 65.62 -34.54
CA ASP A 132 65.91 66.30 -35.37
C ASP A 132 64.87 65.32 -35.95
N GLU A 133 65.19 64.02 -36.04
CA GLU A 133 64.36 62.98 -36.67
C GLU A 133 63.54 62.15 -35.65
N GLY A 134 63.69 62.42 -34.35
CA GLY A 134 62.88 61.81 -33.28
C GLY A 134 63.20 60.34 -32.95
N TYR A 135 64.38 59.83 -33.34
CA TYR A 135 64.88 58.50 -33.02
C TYR A 135 64.95 58.25 -31.50
N LEU A 136 65.45 59.22 -30.73
CA LEU A 136 65.55 59.11 -29.27
C LEU A 136 64.17 58.96 -28.60
N ASP A 137 63.18 59.71 -29.09
CA ASP A 137 61.80 59.63 -28.59
C ASP A 137 61.17 58.27 -28.93
N ALA A 138 61.37 57.79 -30.16
CA ALA A 138 60.90 56.47 -30.59
C ALA A 138 61.52 55.34 -29.75
N LEU A 139 62.81 55.42 -29.41
CA LEU A 139 63.49 54.47 -28.54
C LEU A 139 62.88 54.45 -27.13
N GLY A 140 62.55 55.63 -26.59
CA GLY A 140 61.87 55.77 -25.30
C GLY A 140 60.45 55.17 -25.32
N MET A 141 59.70 55.40 -26.40
CA MET A 141 58.35 54.84 -26.57
C MET A 141 58.37 53.31 -26.62
N ALA A 142 59.27 52.73 -27.42
CA ALA A 142 59.42 51.27 -27.53
C ALA A 142 59.74 50.63 -26.17
N ARG A 143 60.72 51.18 -25.44
CA ARG A 143 61.08 50.67 -24.11
C ARG A 143 59.95 50.81 -23.10
N THR A 144 59.22 51.92 -23.14
CA THR A 144 58.05 52.13 -22.26
C THR A 144 56.94 51.12 -22.57
N ALA A 145 56.69 50.83 -23.84
CA ALA A 145 55.69 49.85 -24.25
C ALA A 145 56.07 48.42 -23.82
N GLU A 146 57.34 48.05 -23.93
CA GLU A 146 57.89 46.78 -23.46
C GLU A 146 57.70 46.63 -21.94
N VAL A 147 58.14 47.61 -21.15
CA VAL A 147 57.99 47.58 -19.68
C VAL A 147 56.50 47.51 -19.27
N LYS A 148 55.62 48.25 -19.95
CA LYS A 148 54.16 48.16 -19.70
C LYS A 148 53.56 46.82 -20.10
N ARG A 149 54.09 46.16 -21.13
CA ARG A 149 53.66 44.81 -21.53
C ARG A 149 54.07 43.81 -20.46
N ASP A 150 55.33 43.83 -20.03
CA ASP A 150 55.85 42.91 -19.04
C ASP A 150 55.15 43.08 -17.69
N ALA A 151 54.90 44.33 -17.27
CA ALA A 151 54.11 44.62 -16.08
C ALA A 151 52.70 44.02 -16.14
N ARG A 152 52.01 44.16 -17.29
CA ARG A 152 50.67 43.57 -17.49
C ARG A 152 50.69 42.05 -17.49
N ILE A 153 51.72 41.43 -18.05
CA ILE A 153 51.88 39.97 -18.03
C ILE A 153 52.09 39.51 -16.57
N GLY A 154 52.97 40.17 -15.82
CA GLY A 154 53.19 39.86 -14.41
C GLY A 154 51.94 40.03 -13.54
N GLU A 155 51.15 41.09 -13.76
CA GLU A 155 49.88 41.30 -13.06
C GLU A 155 48.86 40.20 -13.39
N ALA A 156 48.75 39.81 -14.66
CA ALA A 156 47.83 38.76 -15.09
C ALA A 156 48.22 37.38 -14.52
N GLU A 157 49.52 37.05 -14.48
CA GLU A 157 50.03 35.82 -13.89
C GLU A 157 49.80 35.79 -12.37
N ALA A 158 50.11 36.88 -11.66
CA ALA A 158 49.86 36.99 -10.23
C ALA A 158 48.37 36.87 -9.89
N THR A 159 47.51 37.53 -10.67
CA THR A 159 46.05 37.45 -10.51
C THR A 159 45.55 36.03 -10.73
N LYS A 160 45.98 35.38 -11.81
CA LYS A 160 45.63 33.98 -12.12
C LYS A 160 46.01 33.05 -10.96
N ASP A 161 47.24 33.16 -10.46
CA ASP A 161 47.72 32.33 -9.36
C ASP A 161 46.96 32.59 -8.05
N SER A 162 46.61 33.85 -7.77
CA SER A 162 45.75 34.20 -6.62
C SER A 162 44.37 33.55 -6.76
N THR A 163 43.71 33.68 -7.91
CA THR A 163 42.38 33.12 -8.16
C THR A 163 42.38 31.58 -8.07
N ILE A 164 43.44 30.91 -8.57
CA ILE A 164 43.58 29.46 -8.43
C ILE A 164 43.68 29.06 -6.95
N LYS A 165 44.53 29.75 -6.17
CA LYS A 165 44.68 29.47 -4.74
C LYS A 165 43.39 29.74 -3.96
N GLU A 166 42.68 30.81 -4.28
CA GLU A 166 41.37 31.12 -3.70
C GLU A 166 40.34 30.03 -4.02
N ALA A 167 40.28 29.57 -5.28
CA ALA A 167 39.36 28.51 -5.69
C ALA A 167 39.64 27.18 -4.97
N ILE A 168 40.92 26.80 -4.81
CA ILE A 168 41.32 25.59 -4.08
C ILE A 168 40.97 25.72 -2.59
N ALA A 169 41.29 26.86 -1.96
CA ALA A 169 40.97 27.09 -0.56
C ALA A 169 39.46 27.07 -0.31
N GLU A 170 38.67 27.61 -1.25
CA GLU A 170 37.21 27.56 -1.20
C GLU A 170 36.66 26.14 -1.38
N GLU A 171 37.21 25.36 -2.32
CA GLU A 171 36.86 23.95 -2.51
C GLU A 171 37.11 23.13 -1.24
N GLU A 172 38.30 23.28 -0.63
CA GLU A 172 38.66 22.62 0.63
C GLU A 172 37.72 23.03 1.78
N ARG A 173 37.42 24.32 1.89
CA ARG A 173 36.48 24.86 2.90
C ARG A 173 35.09 24.27 2.73
N MET A 174 34.59 24.20 1.49
CA MET A 174 33.27 23.65 1.19
C MET A 174 33.23 22.13 1.42
N ALA A 175 34.27 21.39 1.04
CA ALA A 175 34.38 19.97 1.32
C ALA A 175 34.35 19.68 2.83
N ALA A 176 35.11 20.43 3.63
CA ALA A 176 35.09 20.31 5.08
C ALA A 176 33.71 20.63 5.68
N LYS A 177 33.03 21.65 5.14
CA LYS A 177 31.66 22.00 5.54
C LYS A 177 30.67 20.87 5.22
N TYR A 178 30.72 20.28 4.02
CA TYR A 178 29.84 19.17 3.65
C TYR A 178 30.07 17.93 4.49
N VAL A 179 31.33 17.61 4.84
CA VAL A 179 31.63 16.51 5.76
C VAL A 179 30.99 16.77 7.12
N ASN A 180 31.16 17.97 7.68
CA ASN A 180 30.52 18.34 8.95
C ASN A 180 28.99 18.29 8.87
N ASP A 181 28.39 18.85 7.83
CA ASP A 181 26.93 18.85 7.63
C ASP A 181 26.39 17.41 7.47
N THR A 182 27.14 16.53 6.81
CA THR A 182 26.79 15.12 6.66
C THR A 182 26.83 14.39 8.00
N GLU A 183 27.83 14.65 8.85
CA GLU A 183 27.93 14.06 10.18
C GLU A 183 26.83 14.58 11.12
N ILE A 184 26.48 15.87 11.04
CA ILE A 184 25.34 16.44 11.78
C ILE A 184 24.04 15.78 11.33
N ALA A 185 23.81 15.64 10.02
CA ALA A 185 22.62 15.01 9.48
C ALA A 185 22.51 13.52 9.87
N LYS A 186 23.63 12.78 9.88
CA LYS A 186 23.67 11.40 10.38
C LYS A 186 23.32 11.34 11.87
N ALA A 187 23.93 12.19 12.69
CA ALA A 187 23.67 12.23 14.13
C ALA A 187 22.19 12.56 14.42
N GLN A 188 21.62 13.50 13.68
CA GLN A 188 20.20 13.86 13.77
C GLN A 188 19.30 12.67 13.37
N ARG A 189 19.58 12.01 12.24
CA ARG A 189 18.83 10.83 11.79
C ARG A 189 18.87 9.72 12.82
N ASP A 190 20.05 9.42 13.36
CA ASP A 190 20.23 8.34 14.32
C ASP A 190 19.56 8.67 15.67
N PHE A 191 19.55 9.96 16.07
CA PHE A 191 18.77 10.44 17.21
C PHE A 191 17.26 10.25 16.97
N GLU A 192 16.75 10.64 15.80
CA GLU A 192 15.33 10.49 15.45
C GLU A 192 14.89 9.03 15.38
N LEU A 193 15.73 8.14 14.82
CA LEU A 193 15.47 6.70 14.80
C LEU A 193 15.42 6.11 16.21
N LYS A 194 16.37 6.48 17.09
CA LYS A 194 16.34 6.06 18.50
C LYS A 194 15.10 6.57 19.22
N LYS A 195 14.76 7.85 19.02
CA LYS A 195 13.56 8.44 19.60
C LYS A 195 12.30 7.69 19.16
N ALA A 196 12.14 7.43 17.86
CA ALA A 196 11.01 6.68 17.34
C ALA A 196 10.95 5.25 17.90
N SER A 197 12.11 4.57 18.04
CA SER A 197 12.19 3.25 18.68
C SER A 197 11.72 3.28 20.14
N TYR A 198 12.16 4.27 20.92
CA TYR A 198 11.72 4.43 22.31
C TYR A 198 10.24 4.81 22.41
N ASP A 199 9.75 5.67 21.53
CA ASP A 199 8.33 6.05 21.49
C ASP A 199 7.45 4.81 21.22
N VAL A 200 7.84 3.94 20.29
CA VAL A 200 7.15 2.65 20.05
C VAL A 200 7.16 1.79 21.30
N GLU A 201 8.29 1.67 21.99
CA GLU A 201 8.41 0.87 23.22
C GLU A 201 7.54 1.44 24.37
N VAL A 202 7.55 2.76 24.56
CA VAL A 202 6.72 3.45 25.54
C VAL A 202 5.24 3.31 25.23
N GLN A 203 4.84 3.44 23.96
CA GLN A 203 3.46 3.28 23.53
C GLN A 203 2.98 1.83 23.67
N ALA A 204 3.82 0.85 23.34
CA ALA A 204 3.50 -0.56 23.55
C ALA A 204 3.27 -0.86 25.04
N LYS A 205 4.14 -0.33 25.92
CA LYS A 205 3.98 -0.47 27.38
C LYS A 205 2.76 0.26 27.92
N ARG A 206 2.42 1.44 27.38
CA ARG A 206 1.19 2.16 27.73
C ARG A 206 -0.06 1.40 27.31
N ALA A 207 -0.11 0.89 26.08
CA ALA A 207 -1.22 0.09 25.58
C ALA A 207 -1.38 -1.21 26.38
N GLU A 208 -0.29 -1.86 26.76
CA GLU A 208 -0.30 -3.03 27.66
C GLU A 208 -0.90 -2.68 29.03
N ALA A 209 -0.51 -1.54 29.61
CA ALA A 209 -1.06 -1.06 30.87
C ALA A 209 -2.56 -0.67 30.77
N GLU A 210 -2.98 -0.02 29.69
CA GLU A 210 -4.38 0.31 29.42
C GLU A 210 -5.24 -0.94 29.23
N LEU A 211 -4.78 -1.91 28.42
CA LEU A 211 -5.46 -3.20 28.25
C LEU A 211 -5.55 -3.97 29.57
N ALA A 212 -4.51 -3.94 30.40
CA ALA A 212 -4.55 -4.56 31.73
C ALA A 212 -5.59 -3.89 32.63
N TYR A 213 -5.69 -2.55 32.59
CA TYR A 213 -6.70 -1.79 33.33
C TYR A 213 -8.12 -2.10 32.83
N GLU A 214 -8.36 -2.09 31.52
CA GLU A 214 -9.66 -2.43 30.92
C GLU A 214 -10.07 -3.87 31.21
N LEU A 215 -9.13 -4.83 31.08
CA LEU A 215 -9.37 -6.23 31.42
C LEU A 215 -9.75 -6.40 32.89
N GLN A 216 -9.05 -5.70 33.79
CA GLN A 216 -9.37 -5.73 35.22
C GLN A 216 -10.75 -5.12 35.49
N ALA A 217 -11.06 -3.98 34.88
CA ALA A 217 -12.40 -3.36 34.99
C ALA A 217 -13.50 -4.28 34.46
N ALA A 218 -13.28 -4.97 33.33
CA ALA A 218 -14.20 -5.94 32.75
C ALA A 218 -14.39 -7.17 33.66
N LYS A 219 -13.31 -7.72 34.22
CA LYS A 219 -13.38 -8.80 35.22
C LYS A 219 -14.17 -8.38 36.45
N THR A 220 -13.89 -7.20 37.01
CA THR A 220 -14.64 -6.67 38.15
C THR A 220 -16.12 -6.49 37.81
N LYS A 221 -16.44 -5.96 36.62
CA LYS A 221 -17.82 -5.83 36.15
C LYS A 221 -18.53 -7.17 35.97
N GLN A 222 -17.81 -8.19 35.48
CA GLN A 222 -18.34 -9.55 35.39
C GLN A 222 -18.63 -10.12 36.78
N MET A 223 -17.70 -10.00 37.74
CA MET A 223 -17.92 -10.44 39.13
C MET A 223 -19.12 -9.74 39.76
N ILE A 224 -19.25 -8.41 39.60
CA ILE A 224 -20.43 -7.67 40.08
C ILE A 224 -21.72 -8.19 39.44
N LYS A 225 -21.71 -8.49 38.13
CA LYS A 225 -22.88 -9.02 37.43
C LYS A 225 -23.24 -10.44 37.89
N GLU A 226 -22.25 -11.28 38.16
CA GLU A 226 -22.43 -12.61 38.73
C GLU A 226 -23.03 -12.51 40.14
N GLU A 227 -22.51 -11.64 41.01
CA GLU A 227 -23.08 -11.37 42.33
C GLU A 227 -24.52 -10.83 42.24
N GLN A 228 -24.79 -9.87 41.34
CA GLN A 228 -26.15 -9.36 41.09
C GLN A 228 -27.10 -10.45 40.61
N MET A 229 -26.63 -11.36 39.76
CA MET A 229 -27.42 -12.51 39.31
C MET A 229 -27.72 -13.45 40.47
N GLN A 230 -26.75 -13.71 41.36
CA GLN A 230 -26.98 -14.50 42.56
C GLN A 230 -28.03 -13.86 43.48
N ILE A 231 -27.95 -12.54 43.69
CA ILE A 231 -28.99 -11.80 44.43
C ILE A 231 -30.36 -11.98 43.77
N LYS A 232 -30.45 -11.83 42.45
CA LYS A 232 -31.70 -12.00 41.69
C LYS A 232 -32.25 -13.43 41.77
N VAL A 233 -31.37 -14.44 41.75
CA VAL A 233 -31.77 -15.85 41.96
C VAL A 233 -32.31 -16.04 43.37
N ILE A 234 -31.68 -15.46 44.39
CA ILE A 234 -32.16 -15.51 45.77
C ILE A 234 -33.52 -14.82 45.90
N GLU A 235 -33.68 -13.60 45.36
CA GLU A 235 -34.96 -12.88 45.32
C GLU A 235 -36.04 -13.71 44.63
N ARG A 236 -35.74 -14.28 43.46
CA ARG A 236 -36.70 -15.11 42.72
C ARG A 236 -37.05 -16.40 43.44
N THR A 237 -36.07 -17.02 44.10
CA THR A 237 -36.30 -18.21 44.93
C THR A 237 -37.19 -17.87 46.11
N GLN A 238 -36.98 -16.71 46.74
CA GLN A 238 -37.81 -16.23 47.83
C GLN A 238 -39.24 -15.89 47.36
N GLU A 239 -39.38 -15.27 46.18
CA GLU A 239 -40.69 -15.03 45.55
C GLU A 239 -41.44 -16.33 45.28
N ILE A 240 -40.76 -17.35 44.72
CA ILE A 240 -41.35 -18.68 44.49
C ILE A 240 -41.80 -19.26 45.83
N LEU A 241 -40.99 -19.16 46.87
CA LEU A 241 -41.32 -19.69 48.19
C LEU A 241 -42.54 -18.98 48.82
N ILE A 242 -42.67 -17.65 48.64
CA ILE A 242 -43.87 -16.89 49.04
C ILE A 242 -45.08 -17.34 48.21
N GLN A 243 -44.93 -17.50 46.89
CA GLN A 243 -46.00 -17.97 46.01
C GLN A 243 -46.44 -19.40 46.34
N GLU A 244 -45.53 -20.31 46.64
CA GLU A 244 -45.83 -21.66 47.11
C GLU A 244 -46.60 -21.63 48.43
N GLN A 245 -46.21 -20.77 49.36
CA GLN A 245 -46.95 -20.57 50.61
C GLN A 245 -48.36 -19.99 50.37
N GLU A 246 -48.52 -19.05 49.43
CA GLU A 246 -49.83 -18.54 49.03
C GLU A 246 -50.69 -19.61 48.35
N ILE A 247 -50.10 -20.42 47.46
CA ILE A 247 -50.77 -21.54 46.80
C ILE A 247 -51.24 -22.53 47.85
N MET A 248 -50.40 -22.90 48.83
CA MET A 248 -50.80 -23.79 49.92
C MET A 248 -51.94 -23.22 50.77
N ARG A 249 -51.96 -21.90 51.02
CA ARG A 249 -53.11 -21.26 51.70
C ARG A 249 -54.37 -21.35 50.84
N ARG A 250 -54.27 -21.03 49.54
CA ARG A 250 -55.36 -21.10 48.58
C ARG A 250 -55.90 -22.52 48.40
N GLU A 251 -55.03 -23.52 48.35
CA GLU A 251 -55.40 -24.94 48.28
C GLU A 251 -56.19 -25.36 49.50
N LYS A 252 -55.78 -24.96 50.71
CA LYS A 252 -56.54 -25.24 51.94
C LYS A 252 -57.91 -24.56 51.97
N GLU A 253 -58.01 -23.33 51.44
CA GLU A 253 -59.30 -22.64 51.28
C GLU A 253 -60.21 -23.34 50.26
N LEU A 254 -59.66 -23.74 49.10
CA LEU A 254 -60.38 -24.48 48.06
C LEU A 254 -60.80 -25.88 48.52
N GLU A 255 -59.97 -26.56 49.31
CA GLU A 255 -60.28 -27.86 49.90
C GLU A 255 -61.46 -27.77 50.86
N ALA A 256 -61.48 -26.76 51.73
CA ALA A 256 -62.62 -26.52 52.62
C ALA A 256 -63.89 -26.07 51.87
N THR A 257 -63.76 -25.24 50.84
CA THR A 257 -64.92 -24.59 50.18
C THR A 257 -65.51 -25.39 49.03
N VAL A 258 -64.71 -26.17 48.30
CA VAL A 258 -65.13 -26.87 47.08
C VAL A 258 -65.15 -28.38 47.27
N LYS A 259 -64.08 -28.97 47.83
CA LYS A 259 -64.01 -30.43 47.98
C LYS A 259 -64.97 -30.95 49.04
N GLN A 260 -65.03 -30.35 50.22
CA GLN A 260 -65.95 -30.83 51.28
C GLN A 260 -67.44 -30.83 50.87
N PRO A 261 -68.00 -29.78 50.23
CA PRO A 261 -69.38 -29.84 49.74
C PRO A 261 -69.53 -30.76 48.53
N ALA A 262 -68.52 -30.87 47.65
CA ALA A 262 -68.57 -31.81 46.52
C ALA A 262 -68.52 -33.28 46.97
N ASP A 263 -67.73 -33.61 47.99
CA ASP A 263 -67.68 -34.94 48.60
C ASP A 263 -68.96 -35.26 49.38
N ALA A 264 -69.55 -34.26 50.06
CA ALA A 264 -70.87 -34.40 50.67
C ALA A 264 -71.97 -34.67 49.63
N GLU A 265 -71.93 -33.99 48.48
CA GLU A 265 -72.89 -34.18 47.40
C GLU A 265 -72.70 -35.51 46.66
N LYS A 266 -71.45 -35.95 46.47
CA LYS A 266 -71.13 -37.28 45.93
C LYS A 266 -71.66 -38.37 46.85
N PHE A 267 -71.45 -38.25 48.15
CA PHE A 267 -71.96 -39.21 49.14
C PHE A 267 -73.49 -39.25 49.17
N ARG A 268 -74.16 -38.09 49.03
CA ARG A 268 -75.63 -37.99 48.91
C ARG A 268 -76.13 -38.72 47.66
N CYS A 269 -75.50 -38.49 46.51
CA CYS A 269 -75.86 -39.14 45.25
C CYS A 269 -75.61 -40.66 45.29
N GLU A 270 -74.50 -41.13 45.85
CA GLU A 270 -74.21 -42.56 46.01
C GLU A 270 -75.25 -43.25 46.90
N LYS A 271 -75.68 -42.61 48.00
CA LYS A 271 -76.72 -43.18 48.88
C LYS A 271 -78.10 -43.20 48.24
N ILE A 272 -78.45 -42.19 47.43
CA ILE A 272 -79.69 -42.19 46.64
C ILE A 272 -79.65 -43.31 45.60
N ALA A 273 -78.52 -43.49 44.89
CA ALA A 273 -78.36 -44.55 43.90
C ALA A 273 -78.41 -45.96 44.52
N GLU A 274 -77.79 -46.15 45.70
CA GLU A 274 -77.84 -47.41 46.46
C GLU A 274 -79.27 -47.72 46.93
N ALA A 275 -80.00 -46.73 47.44
CA ALA A 275 -81.41 -46.88 47.81
C ALA A 275 -82.30 -47.25 46.60
N THR A 276 -82.04 -46.63 45.44
CA THR A 276 -82.79 -46.91 44.20
C THR A 276 -82.50 -48.33 43.69
N ARG A 277 -81.22 -48.76 43.74
CA ARG A 277 -80.82 -50.13 43.38
C ARG A 277 -81.48 -51.17 44.27
N ASN A 278 -81.47 -50.95 45.58
CA ASN A 278 -82.10 -51.86 46.55
C ASN A 278 -83.62 -51.95 46.37
N LYS A 279 -84.29 -50.82 46.07
CA LYS A 279 -85.73 -50.80 45.77
C LYS A 279 -86.07 -51.65 44.53
N LEU A 280 -85.29 -51.50 43.45
CA LEU A 280 -85.51 -52.23 42.20
C LEU A 280 -85.31 -53.74 42.37
N THR A 281 -84.28 -54.17 43.14
CA THR A 281 -84.07 -55.59 43.45
C THR A 281 -85.20 -56.19 44.29
N LEU A 282 -85.72 -55.45 45.28
CA LEU A 282 -86.83 -55.92 46.11
C LEU A 282 -88.16 -56.01 45.33
N GLU A 283 -88.42 -55.08 44.40
CA GLU A 283 -89.59 -55.16 43.50
C GLU A 283 -89.48 -56.35 42.54
N ALA A 284 -88.30 -56.60 41.98
CA ALA A 284 -88.06 -57.76 41.10
C ALA A 284 -88.17 -59.11 41.85
N GLU A 285 -87.71 -59.19 43.10
CA GLU A 285 -87.87 -60.37 43.95
C GLU A 285 -89.36 -60.61 44.31
N ALA A 286 -90.12 -59.54 44.58
CA ALA A 286 -91.55 -59.64 44.87
C ALA A 286 -92.36 -60.11 43.64
N GLU A 287 -92.03 -59.64 42.43
CA GLU A 287 -92.66 -60.11 41.18
C GLU A 287 -92.29 -61.57 40.86
N ALA A 288 -91.03 -61.97 41.10
CA ALA A 288 -90.60 -63.35 40.92
C ALA A 288 -91.35 -64.30 41.87
N GLU A 289 -91.51 -63.91 43.13
CA GLU A 289 -92.22 -64.70 44.13
C GLU A 289 -93.74 -64.76 43.85
N ALA A 290 -94.35 -63.67 43.40
CA ALA A 290 -95.75 -63.66 42.96
C ALA A 290 -96.01 -64.59 41.77
N THR A 291 -95.05 -64.70 40.85
CA THR A 291 -95.12 -65.60 39.70
C THR A 291 -94.92 -67.06 40.12
N ARG A 292 -94.01 -67.33 41.05
CA ARG A 292 -93.79 -68.68 41.62
C ARG A 292 -95.06 -69.22 42.30
N VAL A 293 -95.70 -68.42 43.14
CA VAL A 293 -96.93 -68.81 43.87
C VAL A 293 -98.10 -69.03 42.90
N LYS A 294 -98.23 -68.23 41.83
CA LYS A 294 -99.22 -68.47 40.77
C LYS A 294 -98.94 -69.78 40.01
N GLY A 295 -97.68 -70.07 39.67
CA GLY A 295 -97.29 -71.30 39.01
C GLY A 295 -97.55 -72.56 39.85
N GLU A 296 -97.33 -72.49 41.17
CA GLU A 296 -97.63 -73.60 42.09
C GLU A 296 -99.15 -73.86 42.21
N ALA A 297 -99.97 -72.81 42.20
CA ALA A 297 -101.43 -72.93 42.24
C ALA A 297 -102.00 -73.54 40.94
N GLU A 298 -101.46 -73.16 39.77
CA GLU A 298 -101.85 -73.72 38.48
C GLU A 298 -101.43 -75.19 38.34
N ALA A 299 -100.23 -75.56 38.82
CA ALA A 299 -99.77 -76.94 38.82
C ALA A 299 -100.64 -77.86 39.71
N TYR A 300 -101.08 -77.37 40.88
CA TYR A 300 -101.97 -78.12 41.78
C TYR A 300 -103.37 -78.35 41.16
N ALA A 301 -103.91 -77.35 40.44
CA ALA A 301 -105.19 -77.47 39.75
C ALA A 301 -105.17 -78.50 38.61
N ILE A 302 -104.07 -78.56 37.85
CA ILE A 302 -103.90 -79.53 36.76
C ILE A 302 -103.79 -80.96 37.31
N GLN A 303 -103.07 -81.17 38.42
CA GLN A 303 -102.90 -82.50 39.01
C GLN A 303 -104.21 -83.11 39.52
N GLN A 304 -105.12 -82.29 40.06
CA GLN A 304 -106.42 -82.74 40.53
C GLN A 304 -107.39 -83.04 39.37
N LYS A 305 -107.35 -82.26 38.29
CA LYS A 305 -108.09 -82.56 37.05
C LYS A 305 -107.66 -83.89 36.42
N ALA A 306 -106.36 -84.16 36.35
CA ALA A 306 -105.83 -85.40 35.78
C ALA A 306 -106.23 -86.66 36.58
N LYS A 307 -106.33 -86.56 37.92
CA LYS A 307 -106.82 -87.67 38.77
C LYS A 307 -108.31 -87.96 38.58
N ALA A 308 -109.13 -86.94 38.30
CA ALA A 308 -110.56 -87.11 38.04
C ALA A 308 -110.84 -87.71 36.65
N GLU A 309 -110.02 -87.38 35.65
CA GLU A 309 -110.13 -87.97 34.31
C GLU A 309 -109.75 -89.46 34.30
N ALA A 310 -108.72 -89.86 35.06
CA ALA A 310 -108.29 -91.26 35.15
C ALA A 310 -109.36 -92.19 35.75
N THR A 311 -110.16 -91.72 36.72
CA THR A 311 -111.24 -92.53 37.33
C THR A 311 -112.48 -92.63 36.44
N THR A 312 -112.74 -91.64 35.57
CA THR A 312 -113.82 -91.75 34.56
C THR A 312 -113.45 -92.67 33.39
N MET A 313 -112.16 -92.80 33.08
CA MET A 313 -111.68 -93.66 31.98
C MET A 313 -111.76 -95.15 32.30
N THR A 314 -111.65 -95.56 33.57
CA THR A 314 -111.83 -96.97 33.99
C THR A 314 -113.28 -97.40 33.98
N VAL A 315 -114.20 -96.54 34.43
CA VAL A 315 -115.65 -96.81 34.39
C VAL A 315 -116.17 -96.84 32.95
N LYS A 316 -115.58 -96.04 32.05
CA LYS A 316 -115.87 -96.11 30.60
C LYS A 316 -115.40 -97.41 29.94
N ALA A 317 -114.38 -98.09 30.49
CA ALA A 317 -113.88 -99.36 29.93
C ALA A 317 -114.78 -100.57 30.25
N GLU A 318 -115.59 -100.54 31.32
CA GLU A 318 -116.55 -101.60 31.64
C GLU A 318 -117.87 -101.48 30.85
N ALA A 319 -118.21 -100.27 30.36
CA ALA A 319 -119.42 -100.02 29.56
C ALA A 319 -119.27 -100.34 28.06
N TRP A 320 -118.07 -100.73 27.59
CA TRP A 320 -117.79 -101.04 26.17
C TRP A 320 -117.84 -102.54 25.85
N LYS A 321 -118.38 -103.36 26.78
CA LYS A 321 -118.46 -104.82 26.64
C LYS A 321 -119.76 -105.34 26.02
N GLU A 322 -120.74 -104.47 25.79
CA GLU A 322 -121.99 -104.80 25.10
C GLU A 322 -122.25 -103.74 24.03
N TYR A 323 -121.87 -104.03 22.79
CA TYR A 323 -122.70 -103.92 21.58
C TYR A 323 -121.80 -104.13 20.35
N LYS A 324 -122.15 -105.15 19.57
CA LYS A 324 -121.45 -105.57 18.34
C LYS A 324 -121.99 -104.84 17.11
N ASP A 325 -121.03 -104.58 16.21
CA ASP A 325 -121.09 -104.37 14.76
C ASP A 325 -121.59 -103.03 14.18
N ALA A 326 -120.67 -102.46 13.37
CA ALA A 326 -120.82 -101.48 12.29
C ALA A 326 -120.81 -99.96 12.64
N ALA A 327 -119.61 -99.36 12.65
CA ALA A 327 -119.36 -98.02 12.07
C ALA A 327 -117.85 -97.68 12.08
N LEU A 328 -117.10 -98.44 11.31
CA LEU A 328 -115.70 -98.16 10.98
C LEU A 328 -115.67 -97.09 9.88
N MET A 329 -116.21 -95.87 10.10
CA MET A 329 -116.35 -94.91 8.98
C MET A 329 -116.68 -93.43 9.30
N GLU A 330 -116.23 -92.85 10.43
CA GLU A 330 -116.47 -91.40 10.68
C GLU A 330 -115.29 -90.58 11.22
N MET A 331 -114.19 -91.19 11.68
CA MET A 331 -112.98 -90.43 12.09
C MET A 331 -112.09 -89.97 10.90
N TYR A 332 -112.49 -90.28 9.66
CA TYR A 332 -111.67 -89.98 8.48
C TYR A 332 -112.00 -88.66 7.78
N ILE A 333 -113.07 -87.95 8.15
CA ILE A 333 -113.51 -86.76 7.37
C ILE A 333 -113.09 -85.41 7.98
N GLU A 334 -112.71 -85.31 9.25
CA GLU A 334 -112.39 -84.01 9.88
C GLU A 334 -110.92 -83.58 9.85
N VAL A 335 -109.96 -84.48 9.59
CA VAL A 335 -108.53 -84.13 9.67
C VAL A 335 -107.96 -83.57 8.35
N LEU A 336 -108.75 -83.60 7.27
CA LEU A 336 -108.31 -83.14 5.94
C LEU A 336 -108.03 -81.63 5.79
N PRO A 337 -108.60 -80.67 6.56
CA PRO A 337 -108.31 -79.26 6.33
C PRO A 337 -107.04 -78.70 7.01
N LYS A 338 -106.44 -79.37 8.01
CA LYS A 338 -105.38 -78.74 8.84
C LYS A 338 -103.94 -78.96 8.35
N ILE A 339 -103.67 -79.97 7.53
CA ILE A 339 -102.33 -80.19 6.98
C ILE A 339 -102.05 -79.25 5.77
N ALA A 340 -103.09 -78.72 5.12
CA ALA A 340 -102.96 -77.84 3.97
C ALA A 340 -102.59 -76.39 4.31
N ALA A 341 -102.83 -75.90 5.54
CA ALA A 341 -102.51 -74.53 5.93
C ALA A 341 -101.01 -74.32 6.22
N GLU A 342 -100.34 -75.30 6.82
CA GLU A 342 -98.98 -75.13 7.35
C GLU A 342 -97.88 -75.29 6.31
N VAL A 343 -98.20 -75.81 5.12
CA VAL A 343 -97.26 -75.96 4.00
C VAL A 343 -97.22 -74.69 3.11
N ALA A 344 -98.21 -73.81 3.20
CA ALA A 344 -98.33 -72.62 2.36
C ALA A 344 -97.65 -71.35 2.92
N ALA A 345 -97.25 -71.35 4.20
CA ALA A 345 -96.64 -70.19 4.84
C ALA A 345 -95.29 -69.73 4.24
N PRO A 346 -94.36 -70.60 3.79
CA PRO A 346 -93.04 -70.14 3.34
C PRO A 346 -93.02 -69.43 1.97
N LEU A 347 -94.11 -69.47 1.20
CA LEU A 347 -94.19 -68.88 -0.14
C LEU A 347 -94.95 -67.54 -0.21
N SER A 348 -95.68 -67.15 0.85
CA SER A 348 -96.56 -65.96 0.82
C SER A 348 -95.88 -64.63 1.17
N GLN A 349 -94.61 -64.62 1.63
CA GLN A 349 -93.93 -63.41 2.11
C GLN A 349 -92.83 -62.83 1.20
N ALA A 350 -92.62 -63.35 -0.01
CA ALA A 350 -91.74 -62.71 -0.99
C ALA A 350 -92.57 -62.15 -2.15
N LYS A 351 -93.03 -60.89 -2.03
CA LYS A 351 -93.94 -60.27 -3.02
C LYS A 351 -93.32 -59.18 -3.92
N LYS A 352 -92.03 -58.84 -3.77
CA LYS A 352 -91.30 -58.03 -4.79
C LYS A 352 -89.78 -58.00 -4.57
N VAL A 353 -89.01 -58.64 -5.46
CA VAL A 353 -87.59 -58.33 -5.73
C VAL A 353 -87.54 -57.81 -7.15
N THR A 354 -87.13 -56.56 -7.32
CA THR A 354 -87.14 -55.88 -8.63
C THR A 354 -85.69 -55.63 -9.03
N MET A 355 -85.20 -56.33 -10.05
CA MET A 355 -83.94 -56.04 -10.73
C MET A 355 -84.30 -55.74 -12.19
N ILE A 356 -84.04 -54.51 -12.63
CA ILE A 356 -84.40 -54.04 -13.97
C ILE A 356 -83.09 -54.00 -14.78
N SER A 357 -83.03 -54.79 -15.85
CA SER A 357 -82.02 -54.64 -16.91
C SER A 357 -82.75 -54.68 -18.25
N SER A 358 -82.65 -53.57 -18.98
CA SER A 358 -83.02 -53.42 -20.38
C SER A 358 -81.75 -52.91 -21.06
N GLY A 359 -81.30 -53.62 -22.10
CA GLY A 359 -79.98 -53.46 -22.73
C GLY A 359 -79.60 -52.01 -23.05
N ASN A 360 -78.32 -51.66 -23.12
CA ASN A 360 -77.18 -52.46 -23.55
C ASN A 360 -76.03 -52.22 -22.56
N SER A 361 -75.42 -53.27 -22.02
CA SER A 361 -74.30 -53.27 -21.03
C SER A 361 -74.69 -53.39 -19.54
N ASP A 362 -74.04 -54.38 -18.91
CA ASP A 362 -73.74 -54.70 -17.50
C ASP A 362 -74.82 -54.79 -16.40
N ILE A 363 -75.12 -56.03 -15.98
CA ILE A 363 -74.91 -56.66 -14.64
C ILE A 363 -75.79 -57.93 -14.51
N GLY A 364 -75.20 -59.07 -14.11
CA GLY A 364 -75.92 -60.23 -13.56
C GLY A 364 -75.37 -61.62 -13.89
N ALA A 365 -75.12 -62.43 -12.84
CA ALA A 365 -74.86 -63.88 -12.76
C ALA A 365 -73.68 -64.51 -13.54
N ALA A 366 -73.25 -63.97 -14.70
CA ALA A 366 -72.08 -64.48 -15.42
C ALA A 366 -70.74 -64.00 -14.83
N LYS A 367 -70.74 -62.89 -14.04
CA LYS A 367 -69.60 -62.50 -13.19
C LYS A 367 -69.50 -63.31 -11.91
N LEU A 368 -70.60 -63.86 -11.38
CA LEU A 368 -70.56 -64.73 -10.20
C LEU A 368 -69.79 -66.01 -10.47
N THR A 369 -69.97 -66.63 -11.64
CA THR A 369 -69.23 -67.83 -12.04
C THR A 369 -67.78 -67.54 -12.43
N GLY A 370 -67.47 -66.33 -12.92
CA GLY A 370 -66.10 -65.86 -13.18
C GLY A 370 -65.31 -65.49 -11.92
N GLU A 371 -65.93 -64.79 -10.96
CA GLU A 371 -65.32 -64.43 -9.67
C GLU A 371 -65.11 -65.63 -8.75
N VAL A 372 -65.98 -66.65 -8.83
CA VAL A 372 -65.76 -67.94 -8.16
C VAL A 372 -64.56 -68.70 -8.77
N MET A 373 -64.37 -68.62 -10.10
CA MET A 373 -63.23 -69.27 -10.76
C MET A 373 -61.90 -68.55 -10.50
N ASP A 374 -61.93 -67.23 -10.31
CA ASP A 374 -60.77 -66.41 -9.88
C ASP A 374 -60.37 -66.60 -8.41
N ILE A 375 -61.30 -67.04 -7.56
CA ILE A 375 -60.98 -67.46 -6.20
C ILE A 375 -60.35 -68.85 -6.21
N ILE A 376 -60.86 -69.78 -7.04
CA ILE A 376 -60.30 -71.13 -7.20
C ILE A 376 -58.87 -71.09 -7.76
N SER A 377 -58.54 -70.15 -8.65
CA SER A 377 -57.19 -69.99 -9.19
C SER A 377 -56.17 -69.41 -8.19
N LYS A 378 -56.64 -68.75 -7.11
CA LYS A 378 -55.80 -68.19 -6.04
C LYS A 378 -55.60 -69.11 -4.83
N VAL A 379 -56.42 -70.15 -4.68
CA VAL A 379 -56.25 -71.15 -3.60
C VAL A 379 -54.92 -71.92 -3.72
N PRO A 380 -54.48 -72.40 -4.91
CA PRO A 380 -53.18 -73.06 -5.05
C PRO A 380 -52.00 -72.15 -4.72
N THR A 381 -52.10 -70.85 -4.99
CA THR A 381 -51.04 -69.86 -4.71
C THR A 381 -50.98 -69.46 -3.23
N MET A 382 -52.10 -69.48 -2.50
CA MET A 382 -52.12 -69.38 -1.03
C MET A 382 -51.54 -70.62 -0.35
N VAL A 383 -51.84 -71.83 -0.86
CA VAL A 383 -51.28 -73.06 -0.32
C VAL A 383 -49.76 -73.12 -0.57
N LYS A 384 -49.30 -72.72 -1.76
CA LYS A 384 -47.87 -72.60 -2.11
C LYS A 384 -47.10 -71.63 -1.21
N SER A 385 -47.74 -70.54 -0.77
CA SER A 385 -47.12 -69.54 0.12
C SER A 385 -47.17 -69.91 1.60
N MET A 386 -48.06 -70.81 2.03
CA MET A 386 -48.10 -71.31 3.42
C MET A 386 -47.40 -72.66 3.66
N THR A 387 -47.20 -73.51 2.63
CA THR A 387 -46.68 -74.88 2.82
C THR A 387 -45.44 -75.24 1.99
N GLY A 388 -44.97 -74.37 1.09
CA GLY A 388 -43.65 -74.49 0.43
C GLY A 388 -43.48 -75.63 -0.58
N ILE A 389 -44.55 -76.30 -1.01
CA ILE A 389 -44.51 -77.40 -1.99
C ILE A 389 -45.29 -77.00 -3.26
N ASP A 390 -44.65 -77.16 -4.42
CA ASP A 390 -45.10 -76.67 -5.74
C ASP A 390 -45.55 -77.83 -6.63
N VAL A 391 -46.87 -78.05 -6.72
CA VAL A 391 -47.49 -79.24 -7.35
C VAL A 391 -47.47 -79.22 -8.89
N SER A 392 -47.02 -78.13 -9.50
CA SER A 392 -46.98 -77.96 -10.97
C SER A 392 -45.74 -78.57 -11.65
N LYS A 393 -44.85 -79.25 -10.91
CA LYS A 393 -43.65 -79.93 -11.46
C LYS A 393 -43.80 -81.44 -11.66
N ALA A 394 -44.99 -82.01 -11.46
CA ALA A 394 -45.23 -83.44 -11.63
C ALA A 394 -45.62 -83.87 -13.07
N ILE A 395 -45.78 -82.97 -14.05
CA ILE A 395 -46.27 -83.36 -15.39
C ILE A 395 -45.55 -82.60 -16.52
N ASN A 396 -44.57 -83.28 -17.15
CA ASN A 396 -44.01 -83.12 -18.52
C ASN A 396 -43.16 -81.87 -18.86
N ILE A 397 -41.85 -81.91 -19.14
CA ILE A 397 -40.97 -82.67 -20.09
C ILE A 397 -40.86 -82.05 -21.51
N SER A 398 -39.60 -81.70 -21.86
CA SER A 398 -38.90 -81.67 -23.17
C SER A 398 -38.65 -80.36 -23.97
N TYR A 399 -37.39 -79.91 -23.86
CA TYR A 399 -36.39 -79.45 -24.87
C TYR A 399 -36.44 -78.03 -25.52
N PRO A 400 -35.26 -77.45 -25.86
CA PRO A 400 -34.88 -76.02 -25.81
C PRO A 400 -34.61 -75.38 -27.21
N ASP A 401 -34.34 -74.06 -27.27
CA ASP A 401 -33.04 -73.53 -27.76
C ASP A 401 -32.89 -72.00 -27.63
N GLN A 402 -31.62 -71.60 -27.56
CA GLN A 402 -31.04 -70.30 -27.20
C GLN A 402 -31.07 -69.22 -28.31
N ILE A 403 -30.86 -67.95 -27.92
CA ILE A 403 -29.78 -67.01 -28.39
C ILE A 403 -30.23 -65.54 -28.37
N GLY A 404 -29.36 -64.68 -27.80
CA GLY A 404 -29.05 -63.33 -28.31
C GLY A 404 -30.05 -62.23 -27.96
N LEU A 405 -30.03 -61.65 -26.76
CA LEU A 405 -29.08 -60.60 -26.31
C LEU A 405 -28.91 -59.45 -27.31
N GLU A 406 -29.36 -58.30 -26.82
CA GLU A 406 -28.69 -57.01 -26.95
C GLU A 406 -28.53 -56.50 -28.38
N ASN A 407 -29.36 -55.54 -28.74
CA ASN A 407 -29.11 -54.15 -28.39
C ASN A 407 -28.91 -53.46 -29.72
N TYR A 408 -29.82 -52.55 -30.02
CA TYR A 408 -29.51 -51.15 -30.29
C TYR A 408 -30.61 -50.69 -31.26
N ILE A 409 -31.63 -50.00 -30.74
CA ILE A 409 -31.47 -48.60 -30.29
C ILE A 409 -30.77 -47.87 -31.43
N VAL A 410 -31.56 -47.21 -32.29
CA VAL A 410 -31.18 -46.10 -33.19
C VAL A 410 -32.27 -45.94 -34.28
N ALA A 411 -32.95 -47.00 -34.70
CA ALA A 411 -33.68 -46.96 -35.97
C ALA A 411 -35.12 -46.41 -35.97
N LEU A 412 -35.92 -46.50 -34.89
CA LEU A 412 -37.35 -46.16 -35.01
C LEU A 412 -37.83 -44.85 -34.37
N PHE A 413 -37.20 -44.36 -33.29
CA PHE A 413 -37.70 -43.14 -32.63
C PHE A 413 -37.15 -41.83 -33.25
N GLY A 414 -36.03 -41.89 -33.97
CA GLY A 414 -35.59 -40.80 -34.85
C GLY A 414 -36.56 -40.52 -36.02
N LEU A 415 -37.46 -41.46 -36.34
CA LEU A 415 -38.40 -41.30 -37.45
C LEU A 415 -39.70 -40.59 -37.06
N LEU A 416 -40.07 -40.52 -35.77
CA LEU A 416 -41.31 -39.86 -35.33
C LEU A 416 -41.11 -38.41 -34.88
N LEU A 417 -39.86 -38.01 -34.62
CA LEU A 417 -39.46 -36.61 -34.43
C LEU A 417 -39.70 -35.76 -35.69
N LEU A 418 -39.98 -36.39 -36.83
CA LEU A 418 -40.33 -35.77 -38.11
C LEU A 418 -41.83 -35.46 -38.26
N VAL A 419 -42.70 -36.02 -37.41
CA VAL A 419 -44.16 -35.84 -37.49
C VAL A 419 -44.68 -34.72 -36.58
N LEU A 420 -43.94 -34.38 -35.51
CA LEU A 420 -44.39 -33.43 -34.48
C LEU A 420 -43.90 -31.99 -34.68
N VAL A 421 -42.93 -31.72 -35.57
CA VAL A 421 -42.47 -30.35 -35.89
C VAL A 421 -43.27 -29.74 -37.06
N LEU A 422 -44.15 -30.50 -37.70
CA LEU A 422 -45.02 -30.02 -38.78
C LEU A 422 -46.40 -29.53 -38.32
N TYR A 423 -46.61 -29.35 -37.01
CA TYR A 423 -47.87 -28.85 -36.45
C TYR A 423 -47.65 -27.99 -35.18
N GLU A 424 -46.76 -27.00 -35.25
CA GLU A 424 -46.85 -25.69 -34.55
C GLU A 424 -45.77 -24.72 -35.01
#